data_AF-A0A5N5WN22-F1
#
_entry.id   AF-A0A5N5WN22-F1
#
_cell.length_a   1.000
_cell.length_b   1.000
_cell.length_c   1.000
_cell.angle_alpha   90.00
_cell.angle_beta   90.00
_cell.angle_gamma   90.00
#
_symmetry.space_group_name_H-M   'P 1'
#
loop_
_entity.id
_entity.type
_entity.pdbx_description
1 polymer ?
#
loop_
_entity_poly.entity_id
_entity_poly.type
_entity_poly.pdbx_seq_one_letter_code
_entity_poly.pdbx_strand_id
1 'polypeptide(L)'
;MFPEPVSGDFNPVLLYYLNIDKKFRFVVQRVGKTVFFIRRENSPTQTIPDVRGYGHAFPEAYTTWDAEKDQVKDAIKSDSAKEDEKSVDQSLSAFNDNSVSSYHLTDKVLTKEIGGGYIPQAAIFDLKTRSIRRKNQGFLGEQLPRLWISQIPNIVLAFNRFGVFEEIQKTDAREMIENWETEEEDNLRRLVALHLRGFLLP
;
A
#
# COMPACT_ATOMS: atom_id res chain seq x y z
N MET A 1 -8.74 17.51 -27.09
CA MET A 1 -8.99 17.64 -25.64
C MET A 1 -9.21 16.24 -25.11
N PHE A 2 -8.22 15.66 -24.43
CA PHE A 2 -8.27 14.29 -23.93
C PHE A 2 -8.52 14.31 -22.42
N PRO A 3 -9.36 13.42 -21.88
CA PRO A 3 -9.61 13.38 -20.44
C PRO A 3 -8.34 13.00 -19.68
N GLU A 4 -8.14 13.64 -18.53
CA GLU A 4 -7.06 13.36 -17.59
C GLU A 4 -7.13 11.88 -17.12
N PRO A 5 -6.00 11.14 -17.11
CA PRO A 5 -5.97 9.79 -16.56
C PRO A 5 -6.19 9.86 -15.05
N VAL A 6 -7.26 9.21 -14.58
CA VAL A 6 -7.56 9.03 -13.17
C VAL A 6 -6.52 8.07 -12.60
N SER A 7 -5.51 8.57 -11.88
CA SER A 7 -4.58 7.69 -11.17
C SER A 7 -5.32 6.99 -10.02
N GLY A 8 -5.08 5.69 -9.89
CA GLY A 8 -5.88 4.74 -9.11
C GLY A 8 -5.63 4.71 -7.60
N ASP A 9 -4.76 5.57 -7.06
CA ASP A 9 -4.27 5.40 -5.68
C ASP A 9 -4.76 6.52 -4.78
N PHE A 10 -6.03 6.48 -4.37
CA PHE A 10 -6.59 7.57 -3.57
C PHE A 10 -7.49 7.07 -2.45
N ASN A 11 -7.13 7.43 -1.22
CA ASN A 11 -7.94 7.24 -0.02
C ASN A 11 -9.19 8.15 -0.10
N PRO A 12 -10.38 7.62 -0.41
CA PRO A 12 -11.52 8.45 -0.80
C PRO A 12 -12.14 9.22 0.37
N VAL A 13 -12.06 8.67 1.59
CA VAL A 13 -12.64 9.30 2.78
C VAL A 13 -11.90 10.58 3.11
N LEU A 14 -10.57 10.54 3.12
CA LEU A 14 -9.76 11.72 3.41
C LEU A 14 -9.94 12.81 2.33
N LEU A 15 -10.01 12.41 1.05
CA LEU A 15 -10.20 13.35 -0.06
C LEU A 15 -11.55 14.08 -0.06
N TYR A 16 -12.61 13.45 0.45
CA TYR A 16 -13.91 14.11 0.65
C TYR A 16 -13.81 15.30 1.58
N TYR A 17 -13.09 15.13 2.70
CA TYR A 17 -12.93 16.21 3.68
C TYR A 17 -11.94 17.28 3.20
N LEU A 18 -11.07 16.94 2.26
CA LEU A 18 -10.15 17.86 1.61
C LEU A 18 -10.73 18.53 0.36
N ASN A 19 -12.05 18.40 0.16
CA ASN A 19 -12.78 19.08 -0.91
C ASN A 19 -12.31 18.72 -2.34
N ILE A 20 -11.73 17.52 -2.51
CA ILE A 20 -11.30 17.00 -3.81
C ILE A 20 -12.49 16.26 -4.42
N ASP A 21 -13.08 16.84 -5.48
CA ASP A 21 -14.29 16.35 -6.15
C ASP A 21 -14.06 15.00 -6.86
N LYS A 22 -14.10 13.92 -6.07
CA LYS A 22 -14.10 12.54 -6.54
C LYS A 22 -15.25 11.79 -5.88
N LYS A 23 -16.15 11.23 -6.70
CA LYS A 23 -17.24 10.38 -6.22
C LYS A 23 -16.71 9.02 -5.79
N PHE A 24 -17.10 8.56 -4.60
CA PHE A 24 -16.79 7.22 -4.10
C PHE A 24 -17.97 6.65 -3.33
N ARG A 25 -17.96 5.34 -3.07
CA ARG A 25 -19.00 4.65 -2.30
C ARG A 25 -18.38 3.72 -1.26
N PHE A 26 -18.95 3.75 -0.06
CA PHE A 26 -18.61 2.83 1.02
C PHE A 26 -19.86 2.10 1.50
N VAL A 27 -19.67 0.85 1.90
CA VAL A 27 -20.58 0.15 2.81
C VAL A 27 -20.04 0.35 4.22
N VAL A 28 -20.91 0.74 5.14
CA VAL A 28 -20.60 0.86 6.56
C VAL A 28 -21.30 -0.27 7.30
N GLN A 29 -20.56 -1.09 8.04
CA GLN A 29 -21.11 -2.20 8.81
C GLN A 29 -20.62 -2.12 10.25
N ARG A 30 -21.55 -2.17 11.22
CA ARG A 30 -21.21 -2.26 12.64
C ARG A 30 -21.26 -3.73 13.09
N VAL A 31 -20.18 -4.20 13.71
CA VAL A 31 -20.11 -5.51 14.40
C VAL A 31 -19.67 -5.26 15.84
N GLY A 32 -20.59 -5.43 16.79
CA GLY A 32 -20.36 -5.08 18.19
C GLY A 32 -20.03 -3.58 18.37
N LYS A 33 -18.81 -3.29 18.81
CA LYS A 33 -18.27 -1.93 19.00
C LYS A 33 -17.35 -1.48 17.84
N THR A 34 -17.21 -2.28 16.78
CA THR A 34 -16.34 -1.98 15.66
C THR A 34 -17.17 -1.57 14.44
N VAL A 35 -16.77 -0.49 13.76
CA VAL A 35 -17.38 -0.03 12.51
C VAL A 35 -16.41 -0.31 11.36
N PHE A 36 -16.84 -1.11 10.39
CA PHE A 36 -16.11 -1.42 9.16
C PHE A 36 -16.53 -0.46 8.06
N PHE A 37 -15.54 0.16 7.41
CA PHE A 37 -15.72 0.94 6.19
C PHE A 37 -15.17 0.13 5.01
N ILE A 38 -16.06 -0.36 4.14
CA ILE A 38 -15.69 -1.21 3.02
C ILE A 38 -15.88 -0.42 1.74
N ARG A 39 -14.79 -0.15 1.02
CA ARG A 39 -14.86 0.52 -0.28
C ARG A 39 -15.59 -0.38 -1.28
N ARG A 40 -16.66 0.14 -1.89
CA ARG A 40 -17.31 -0.50 -3.05
C ARG A 40 -16.63 -0.01 -4.30
N GLU A 41 -15.63 -0.75 -4.75
CA GLU A 41 -14.94 -0.48 -6.00
C GLU A 41 -15.78 -0.95 -7.20
N ASN A 42 -15.34 -0.54 -8.38
CA ASN A 42 -15.80 -1.07 -9.65
C ASN A 42 -15.48 -2.57 -9.75
N SER A 43 -16.12 -3.30 -10.67
CA SER A 43 -15.90 -4.74 -10.81
C SER A 43 -14.40 -5.05 -10.91
N PRO A 44 -13.86 -6.07 -10.20
CA PRO A 44 -12.46 -6.48 -10.35
C PRO A 44 -12.08 -6.85 -11.79
N THR A 45 -13.07 -7.23 -12.60
CA THR A 45 -12.91 -7.53 -14.03
C THR A 45 -13.05 -6.31 -14.94
N GLN A 46 -13.38 -5.14 -14.40
CA GLN A 46 -13.49 -3.92 -15.17
C GLN A 46 -12.08 -3.47 -15.56
N THR A 47 -11.77 -3.60 -16.84
CA THR A 47 -10.54 -3.05 -17.42
C THR A 47 -10.61 -1.54 -17.40
N ILE A 48 -9.55 -0.90 -16.91
CA ILE A 48 -9.35 0.53 -17.10
C ILE A 48 -8.87 0.70 -18.55
N PRO A 49 -9.65 1.35 -19.44
CA PRO A 49 -9.20 1.57 -20.81
C PRO A 49 -8.00 2.52 -20.82
N ASP A 50 -7.11 2.35 -21.80
CA ASP A 50 -5.96 3.24 -22.04
C ASP A 50 -4.98 3.38 -20.86
N VAL A 51 -4.78 2.32 -20.06
CA VAL A 51 -3.70 2.30 -19.05
C VAL A 51 -2.35 2.44 -19.75
N ARG A 52 -1.84 3.67 -19.72
CA ARG A 52 -0.52 4.04 -20.17
C ARG A 52 0.26 4.54 -18.98
N GLY A 53 1.35 3.85 -18.66
CA GLY A 53 2.18 4.20 -17.53
C GLY A 53 3.33 3.20 -17.41
N TYR A 54 4.46 3.69 -16.92
CA TYR A 54 5.67 2.88 -16.76
C TYR A 54 5.99 2.62 -15.28
N GLY A 55 4.99 2.74 -14.40
CA GLY A 55 5.22 2.68 -12.95
C GLY A 55 5.81 1.36 -12.47
N HIS A 56 5.40 0.26 -13.09
CA HIS A 56 5.89 -1.08 -12.77
C HIS A 56 7.37 -1.30 -13.13
N ALA A 57 7.88 -0.58 -14.14
CA ALA A 57 9.26 -0.73 -14.58
C ALA A 57 10.27 -0.15 -13.55
N PHE A 58 9.84 0.74 -12.64
CA PHE A 58 10.76 1.30 -11.66
C PHE A 58 11.20 0.28 -10.60
N PRO A 59 10.28 -0.39 -9.88
CA PRO A 59 10.70 -1.44 -8.96
C PRO A 59 11.56 -2.52 -9.63
N GLU A 60 11.21 -2.95 -10.84
CA GLU A 60 11.97 -3.98 -11.57
C GLU A 60 13.43 -3.58 -11.84
N ALA A 61 13.68 -2.31 -12.16
CA ALA A 61 15.03 -1.83 -12.49
C ALA A 61 15.84 -1.36 -11.27
N TYR A 62 15.17 -0.98 -10.18
CA TYR A 62 15.81 -0.29 -9.03
C TYR A 62 15.57 -0.96 -7.68
N THR A 63 14.91 -2.11 -7.64
CA THR A 63 14.83 -2.96 -6.44
C THR A 63 15.36 -4.35 -6.76
N THR A 64 16.00 -4.94 -5.76
CA THR A 64 16.46 -6.32 -5.78
C THR A 64 15.69 -7.07 -4.72
N TRP A 65 15.26 -8.29 -5.02
CA TRP A 65 14.89 -9.21 -3.96
C TRP A 65 16.19 -9.59 -3.25
N ASP A 66 16.29 -9.34 -1.94
CA ASP A 66 17.49 -9.68 -1.18
C ASP A 66 17.89 -11.13 -1.44
N ALA A 67 19.15 -11.31 -1.88
CA ALA A 67 19.79 -12.60 -2.09
C ALA A 67 20.14 -13.30 -0.77
N GLU A 68 19.30 -13.17 0.27
CA GLU A 68 19.53 -13.76 1.58
C GLU A 68 18.93 -15.18 1.66
N LYS A 69 19.16 -16.01 0.63
CA LYS A 69 18.85 -17.46 0.67
C LYS A 69 19.83 -18.36 -0.10
N ASP A 70 21.02 -17.87 -0.49
CA ASP A 70 21.99 -18.73 -1.19
C ASP A 70 23.27 -19.04 -0.40
N GLN A 71 23.50 -18.44 0.77
CA GLN A 71 24.70 -18.76 1.58
C GLN A 71 24.61 -20.06 2.42
N VAL A 72 23.48 -20.78 2.36
CA VAL A 72 23.35 -22.11 3.03
C VAL A 72 23.47 -23.28 2.03
N LYS A 73 23.52 -23.03 0.72
CA LYS A 73 23.53 -24.11 -0.29
C LYS A 73 24.92 -24.65 -0.63
N ASP A 74 25.99 -23.92 -0.32
CA ASP A 74 27.35 -24.31 -0.73
C ASP A 74 28.06 -25.26 0.26
N ALA A 75 27.45 -25.60 1.40
CA ALA A 75 28.06 -26.51 2.38
C ALA A 75 27.54 -27.96 2.30
N ILE A 76 26.58 -28.28 1.42
CA ILE A 76 26.09 -29.67 1.24
C ILE A 76 25.97 -29.97 -0.25
N LYS A 77 27.11 -30.27 -0.90
CA LYS A 77 27.13 -30.93 -2.21
C LYS A 77 28.15 -32.07 -2.25
N SER A 78 27.79 -33.14 -1.56
CA SER A 78 28.07 -34.55 -1.87
C SER A 78 27.01 -35.33 -1.08
N ASP A 79 26.01 -35.99 -1.63
CA ASP A 79 25.99 -36.89 -2.76
C ASP A 79 24.55 -37.11 -3.24
N SER A 80 24.44 -37.42 -4.55
CA SER A 80 23.41 -38.22 -5.19
C SER A 80 21.98 -37.67 -5.39
N ALA A 81 21.53 -37.82 -6.63
CA ALA A 81 20.26 -37.43 -7.21
C ALA A 81 19.06 -38.21 -6.65
N LYS A 82 17.94 -37.49 -6.40
CA LYS A 82 16.55 -37.90 -6.72
C LYS A 82 15.69 -36.65 -6.94
N GLU A 83 14.88 -36.67 -8.00
CA GLU A 83 13.92 -35.64 -8.38
C GLU A 83 12.74 -35.62 -7.40
N ASP A 84 12.41 -34.44 -6.83
CA ASP A 84 11.38 -34.26 -5.79
C ASP A 84 10.10 -33.64 -6.38
N GLU A 85 9.08 -34.47 -6.59
CA GLU A 85 7.66 -34.09 -6.75
C GLU A 85 7.04 -33.52 -5.44
N LYS A 86 7.82 -33.27 -4.39
CA LYS A 86 7.32 -32.95 -3.04
C LYS A 86 7.06 -31.46 -2.75
N SER A 87 7.43 -30.55 -3.65
CA SER A 87 7.40 -29.10 -3.36
C SER A 87 5.99 -28.47 -3.45
N VAL A 88 5.11 -29.01 -4.29
CA VAL A 88 3.79 -28.39 -4.56
C VAL A 88 2.78 -28.83 -3.52
N ASP A 89 2.78 -30.11 -3.15
CA ASP A 89 1.86 -30.66 -2.15
C ASP A 89 2.07 -30.04 -0.76
N GLN A 90 3.33 -29.73 -0.41
CA GLN A 90 3.65 -29.06 0.84
C GLN A 90 3.10 -27.63 0.91
N SER A 91 3.09 -26.93 -0.24
CA SER A 91 2.53 -25.59 -0.34
C SER A 91 1.00 -25.61 -0.30
N LEU A 92 0.37 -26.59 -0.96
CA LEU A 92 -1.08 -26.78 -0.94
C LEU A 92 -1.59 -27.20 0.45
N SER A 93 -0.84 -28.03 1.18
CA SER A 93 -1.20 -28.39 2.56
C SER A 93 -1.19 -27.19 3.50
N ALA A 94 -0.26 -26.25 3.33
CA ALA A 94 -0.15 -25.06 4.19
C ALA A 94 -1.34 -24.09 3.99
N PHE A 95 -1.94 -24.05 2.80
CA PHE A 95 -3.12 -23.22 2.54
C PHE A 95 -4.42 -23.82 3.09
N ASN A 96 -4.55 -25.15 3.10
CA ASN A 96 -5.72 -25.82 3.67
C ASN A 96 -5.80 -25.67 5.19
N ASP A 97 -4.66 -25.62 5.88
CA ASP A 97 -4.61 -25.39 7.33
C ASP A 97 -5.00 -23.95 7.73
N ASN A 98 -4.99 -23.00 6.79
CA ASN A 98 -5.40 -21.61 7.01
C ASN A 98 -6.89 -21.36 6.69
N SER A 99 -7.66 -22.40 6.34
CA SER A 99 -9.11 -22.30 6.20
C SER A 99 -9.75 -22.03 7.56
N VAL A 100 -10.40 -20.86 7.70
CA VAL A 100 -11.18 -20.51 8.90
C VAL A 100 -12.45 -21.36 8.92
N SER A 101 -12.31 -22.59 9.41
CA SER A 101 -13.43 -23.49 9.68
C SER A 101 -14.07 -23.15 11.03
N SER A 102 -15.40 -23.16 11.06
CA SER A 102 -16.23 -22.84 12.20
C SER A 102 -15.95 -23.76 13.40
N TYR A 103 -15.48 -23.15 14.50
CA TYR A 103 -15.55 -23.60 15.89
C TYR A 103 -15.27 -25.08 16.18
N HIS A 104 -13.98 -25.44 16.24
CA HIS A 104 -13.53 -26.42 17.23
C HIS A 104 -12.28 -25.85 17.92
N LEU A 105 -12.43 -25.50 19.22
CA LEU A 105 -11.32 -25.14 20.09
C LEU A 105 -10.47 -26.39 20.31
N THR A 106 -9.49 -26.61 19.44
CA THR A 106 -8.35 -27.45 19.78
C THR A 106 -7.42 -26.61 20.66
N ASP A 107 -7.00 -27.13 21.82
CA ASP A 107 -5.97 -26.58 22.71
C ASP A 107 -4.56 -26.56 22.05
N LYS A 108 -4.50 -26.14 20.79
CA LYS A 108 -3.27 -25.96 20.03
C LYS A 108 -2.69 -24.63 20.46
N VAL A 109 -1.65 -24.68 21.28
CA VAL A 109 -0.85 -23.51 21.66
C VAL A 109 -0.34 -22.85 20.39
N LEU A 110 -0.72 -21.59 20.19
CA LEU A 110 -0.30 -20.78 19.05
C LEU A 110 1.20 -20.48 19.19
N THR A 111 2.03 -21.08 18.33
CA THR A 111 3.45 -20.76 18.24
C THR A 111 3.64 -19.49 17.43
N LYS A 112 4.02 -18.40 18.11
CA LYS A 112 4.40 -17.15 17.46
C LYS A 112 5.82 -17.28 16.93
N GLU A 113 5.99 -17.47 15.63
CA GLU A 113 7.27 -17.25 14.97
C GLU A 113 7.42 -15.75 14.68
N ILE A 114 8.48 -15.13 15.21
CA ILE A 114 8.81 -13.75 14.89
C ILE A 114 9.61 -13.78 13.59
N GLY A 115 8.92 -13.55 12.46
CA GLY A 115 9.55 -13.31 11.16
C GLY A 115 9.76 -11.81 10.92
N GLY A 116 10.85 -11.46 10.22
CA GLY A 116 11.18 -10.10 9.80
C GLY A 116 12.21 -9.39 10.68
N GLY A 117 12.86 -8.38 10.11
CA GLY A 117 13.81 -7.49 10.81
C GLY A 117 13.17 -6.17 11.23
N TYR A 118 13.78 -5.48 12.19
CA TYR A 118 13.40 -4.11 12.53
C TYR A 118 13.68 -3.17 11.34
N ILE A 119 12.65 -2.50 10.83
CA ILE A 119 12.78 -1.47 9.78
C ILE A 119 12.61 -0.10 10.45
N PRO A 120 13.64 0.77 10.43
CA PRO A 120 13.51 2.13 10.92
C PRO A 120 12.42 2.88 10.13
N GLN A 121 11.58 3.68 10.80
CA GLN A 121 10.55 4.47 10.12
C GLN A 121 11.12 5.38 9.03
N ALA A 122 12.33 5.91 9.24
CA ALA A 122 13.07 6.71 8.28
C ALA A 122 13.47 5.96 7.00
N ALA A 123 13.41 4.62 6.99
CA ALA A 123 13.63 3.80 5.80
C ALA A 123 12.34 3.57 5.00
N ILE A 124 11.17 3.95 5.53
CA ILE A 124 9.88 3.82 4.84
C ILE A 124 9.68 5.01 3.91
N PHE A 125 9.32 4.73 2.66
CA PHE A 125 9.00 5.73 1.65
C PHE A 125 7.86 5.30 0.75
N ASP A 126 7.10 6.26 0.22
CA ASP A 126 6.18 6.03 -0.89
C ASP A 126 6.93 6.25 -2.21
N LEU A 127 6.80 5.33 -3.16
CA LEU A 127 7.39 5.46 -4.49
C LEU A 127 6.33 5.92 -5.48
N LYS A 128 6.66 6.98 -6.22
CA LYS A 128 5.80 7.50 -7.29
C LYS A 128 6.58 7.71 -8.57
N THR A 129 6.01 7.24 -9.68
CA THR A 129 6.58 7.41 -11.02
C THR A 129 5.74 8.38 -11.82
N ARG A 130 6.37 9.28 -12.57
CA ARG A 130 5.65 10.28 -13.36
C ARG A 130 6.35 10.54 -14.69
N SER A 131 5.61 10.92 -15.73
CA SER A 131 6.23 11.40 -16.96
C SER A 131 7.01 12.70 -16.71
N ILE A 132 8.20 12.82 -17.29
CA ILE A 132 9.02 14.03 -17.29
C ILE A 132 8.24 15.26 -17.83
N ARG A 133 7.22 15.05 -18.66
CA ARG A 133 6.33 16.10 -19.18
C ARG A 133 5.51 16.80 -18.10
N ARG A 134 5.34 16.17 -16.93
CA ARG A 134 4.58 16.71 -15.78
C ARG A 134 5.49 17.19 -14.64
N LYS A 135 6.80 17.36 -14.88
CA LYS A 135 7.78 17.74 -13.86
C LYS A 135 7.47 19.08 -13.18
N ASN A 136 6.98 20.06 -13.94
CA ASN A 136 6.70 21.40 -13.43
C ASN A 136 5.30 21.53 -12.81
N GLN A 137 4.53 20.45 -12.73
CA GLN A 137 3.22 20.45 -12.07
C GLN A 137 3.43 20.06 -10.62
N GLY A 138 3.03 20.94 -9.69
CA GLY A 138 3.09 20.67 -8.26
C GLY A 138 2.41 19.35 -7.94
N PHE A 139 3.19 18.40 -7.43
CA PHE A 139 2.71 17.04 -7.12
C PHE A 139 2.58 16.82 -5.63
N LEU A 140 3.54 17.33 -4.88
CA LEU A 140 3.76 16.89 -3.52
C LEU A 140 2.57 17.23 -2.61
N GLY A 141 1.95 18.40 -2.80
CA GLY A 141 0.73 18.81 -2.10
C GLY A 141 -0.43 17.81 -2.22
N GLU A 142 -0.63 17.18 -3.38
CA GLU A 142 -1.67 16.17 -3.57
C GLU A 142 -1.37 14.85 -2.82
N GLN A 143 -0.12 14.62 -2.43
CA GLN A 143 0.32 13.41 -1.74
C GLN A 143 0.37 13.58 -0.22
N LEU A 144 0.54 14.81 0.29
CA LEU A 144 0.65 15.08 1.74
C LEU A 144 -0.45 14.41 2.57
N PRO A 145 -1.74 14.44 2.18
CA PRO A 145 -2.78 13.80 2.96
C PRO A 145 -2.60 12.27 3.09
N ARG A 146 -2.15 11.62 2.00
CA ARG A 146 -1.89 10.18 1.98
C ARG A 146 -0.66 9.82 2.80
N LEU A 147 0.38 10.64 2.73
CA LEU A 147 1.59 10.47 3.53
C LEU A 147 1.29 10.65 5.02
N TRP A 148 0.48 11.66 5.39
CA TRP A 148 0.04 11.91 6.76
C TRP A 148 -0.74 10.73 7.33
N ILE A 149 -1.81 10.26 6.65
CA ILE A 149 -2.60 9.14 7.21
C ILE A 149 -1.83 7.82 7.25
N SER A 150 -0.87 7.63 6.33
CA SER A 150 -0.04 6.41 6.30
C SER A 150 1.20 6.52 7.20
N GLN A 151 1.44 7.69 7.81
CA GLN A 151 2.62 8.01 8.62
C GLN A 151 3.94 7.72 7.88
N ILE A 152 3.98 7.97 6.56
CA ILE A 152 5.15 7.74 5.72
C ILE A 152 5.97 9.04 5.62
N PRO A 153 7.22 9.07 6.13
CA PRO A 153 7.99 10.31 6.22
C PRO A 153 8.66 10.70 4.91
N ASN A 154 8.92 9.76 4.01
CA ASN A 154 9.68 10.00 2.79
C ASN A 154 8.87 9.69 1.54
N ILE A 155 9.17 10.39 0.45
CA ILE A 155 8.66 10.07 -0.89
C ILE A 155 9.81 10.03 -1.90
N VAL A 156 9.78 9.03 -2.78
CA VAL A 156 10.68 8.91 -3.93
C VAL A 156 9.87 9.18 -5.19
N LEU A 157 10.23 10.23 -5.91
CA LEU A 157 9.61 10.60 -7.18
C LEU A 157 10.57 10.32 -8.33
N ALA A 158 10.21 9.36 -9.17
CA ALA A 158 10.98 8.98 -10.35
C ALA A 158 10.32 9.49 -11.63
N PHE A 159 11.00 10.38 -12.34
CA PHE A 159 10.57 10.88 -13.64
C PHE A 159 11.04 9.97 -14.77
N ASN A 160 10.13 9.65 -15.68
CA ASN A 160 10.41 8.84 -16.85
C ASN A 160 10.05 9.52 -18.17
N ARG A 161 10.77 9.11 -19.21
CA ARG A 161 10.45 9.37 -20.61
C ARG A 161 10.26 8.03 -21.30
N PHE A 162 9.01 7.69 -21.60
CA PHE A 162 8.65 6.42 -22.25
C PHE A 162 9.22 5.18 -21.53
N GLY A 163 9.21 5.19 -20.19
CA GLY A 163 9.69 4.08 -19.37
C GLY A 163 11.17 4.09 -19.02
N VAL A 164 11.95 5.00 -19.60
CA VAL A 164 13.32 5.24 -19.17
C VAL A 164 13.31 6.28 -18.04
N PHE A 165 13.82 5.91 -16.87
CA PHE A 165 13.91 6.80 -15.71
C PHE A 165 15.17 7.65 -15.79
N GLU A 166 14.99 8.97 -15.87
CA GLU A 166 16.08 9.92 -16.08
C GLU A 166 16.44 10.66 -14.78
N GLU A 167 15.48 10.81 -13.87
CA GLU A 167 15.64 11.63 -12.68
C GLU A 167 14.86 11.06 -11.50
N ILE A 168 15.54 10.87 -10.37
CA ILE A 168 14.97 10.33 -9.14
C ILE A 168 15.18 11.36 -8.03
N GLN A 169 14.08 11.84 -7.47
CA GLN A 169 14.07 12.79 -6.37
C GLN A 169 13.67 12.05 -5.10
N LYS A 170 14.46 12.24 -4.03
CA LYS A 170 14.14 11.74 -2.68
C LYS A 170 13.80 12.95 -1.83
N THR A 171 12.65 12.93 -1.18
CA THR A 171 12.16 14.05 -0.38
C THR A 171 11.73 13.55 0.98
N ASP A 172 12.31 14.15 2.02
CA ASP A 172 11.77 14.08 3.38
C ASP A 172 10.60 15.04 3.45
N ALA A 173 9.40 14.49 3.68
CA ALA A 173 8.15 15.23 3.63
C ALA A 173 7.66 15.66 5.03
N ARG A 174 8.40 15.39 6.11
CA ARG A 174 7.93 15.61 7.50
C ARG A 174 7.49 17.05 7.75
N GLU A 175 8.34 18.02 7.42
CA GLU A 175 8.02 19.45 7.59
C GLU A 175 6.78 19.85 6.77
N MET A 176 6.65 19.32 5.54
CA MET A 176 5.51 19.60 4.67
C MET A 176 4.21 18.99 5.20
N ILE A 177 4.30 17.80 5.79
CA ILE A 177 3.19 17.12 6.43
C ILE A 177 2.73 17.90 7.67
N GLU A 178 3.66 18.38 8.50
CA GLU A 178 3.35 19.20 9.68
C GLU A 178 2.66 20.52 9.30
N ASN A 179 3.18 21.21 8.28
CA ASN A 179 2.56 22.43 7.77
C ASN A 179 1.16 22.15 7.22
N TRP A 180 1.00 21.08 6.43
CA TRP A 180 -0.30 20.69 5.89
C TRP A 180 -1.31 20.30 6.98
N GLU A 181 -0.89 19.58 8.02
CA GLU A 181 -1.75 19.24 9.16
C GLU A 181 -2.24 20.48 9.90
N THR A 182 -1.37 21.48 10.03
CA THR A 182 -1.72 22.77 10.63
C THR A 182 -2.71 23.54 9.76
N GLU A 183 -2.52 23.56 8.44
CA GLU A 183 -3.42 24.20 7.48
C GLU A 183 -4.80 23.53 7.43
N GLU A 184 -4.86 22.21 7.62
CA GLU A 184 -6.09 21.40 7.54
C GLU A 184 -6.74 21.11 8.90
N GLU A 185 -6.27 21.72 9.99
CA GLU A 185 -6.69 21.42 11.37
C GLU A 185 -8.22 21.39 11.53
N ASP A 186 -8.92 22.37 10.98
CA ASP A 186 -10.39 22.45 11.07
C ASP A 186 -11.10 21.31 10.34
N ASN A 187 -10.57 20.88 9.18
CA ASN A 187 -11.12 19.74 8.43
C ASN A 187 -10.83 18.42 9.13
N LEU A 188 -9.65 18.28 9.73
CA LEU A 188 -9.28 17.12 10.55
C LEU A 188 -10.15 17.02 11.82
N ARG A 189 -10.43 18.14 12.49
CA ARG A 189 -11.36 18.18 13.64
C ARG A 189 -12.76 17.73 13.27
N ARG A 190 -13.27 18.11 12.10
CA ARG A 190 -14.58 17.64 11.59
C ARG A 190 -14.59 16.13 11.35
N LEU A 191 -13.52 15.59 10.78
CA LEU A 191 -13.35 14.15 10.56
C LEU A 191 -13.41 13.38 11.91
N VAL A 192 -12.67 13.86 12.92
CA VAL A 192 -12.68 13.25 14.26
C VAL A 192 -14.06 13.32 14.92
N ALA A 193 -14.73 14.48 14.83
CA ALA A 193 -16.04 14.68 15.43
C ALA A 193 -17.12 13.75 14.87
N LEU A 194 -17.06 13.40 13.58
CA LEU A 194 -17.98 12.44 12.96
C LEU A 194 -17.74 11.01 13.47
N HIS A 195 -16.49 10.64 13.71
CA HIS A 195 -16.18 9.35 14.32
C HIS A 195 -16.78 9.27 15.73
N LEU A 196 -16.64 10.31 16.54
CA LEU A 196 -17.16 10.34 17.92
C LEU A 196 -18.70 10.39 18.00
N ARG A 197 -19.38 11.09 17.07
CA ARG A 197 -20.86 11.16 17.07
C ARG A 197 -21.53 9.87 16.57
N GLY A 198 -20.86 9.10 15.69
CA GLY A 198 -21.39 7.81 15.23
C GLY A 198 -21.44 6.72 16.32
N PHE A 199 -20.68 6.87 17.40
CA PHE A 199 -20.68 5.97 18.56
C PHE A 199 -21.70 6.34 19.64
N LEU A 200 -22.34 7.51 19.55
CA LEU A 200 -23.19 8.07 20.61
C LEU A 200 -24.70 8.08 20.30
N LEU A 201 -25.14 7.45 19.21
CA LEU A 201 -26.57 7.22 18.97
C LEU A 201 -26.96 5.83 19.53
N PRO A 202 -27.97 5.76 20.44
CA PRO A 202 -28.44 4.52 21.05
C PRO A 202 -29.09 3.57 20.03
#